data_AF-A0A9P7GIP6-F1
#
_entry.id   AF-A0A9P7GIP6-F1
#
_cell.length_a   1.000
_cell.length_b   1.000
_cell.length_c   1.000
_cell.angle_alpha   90.00
_cell.angle_beta   90.00
_cell.angle_gamma   90.00
#
_symmetry.space_group_name_H-M   'P 1'
#
loop_
_entity.id
_entity.type
_entity.pdbx_description
1 polymer ?
#
loop_
_entity_poly.entity_id
_entity_poly.type
_entity_poly.pdbx_seq_one_letter_code
_entity_poly.pdbx_strand_id
1 'polypeptide(L)'
;MSSNKAARRARFDAVFHSIRDELIEHWRKEGLPNEALIWYQKNLEYNVPGGKLNRGMSVVDTTEILKGQPLTEEEYVQAAILGWCVELLQAYFLVADDIMDASITRRSQPCWYLADAPAVTAPSAAPAYTGASITSQGFKHPAVGMIAINDAFMLSSAIFYLLKSHFRSLPCYIDLVELFHDITYKTEMGQLVDLVTAPEGVVDLARFSLERHRTIVIYKTAYYSFHLPVALAMHLSNIPEAYNVQVPEGIKNIKPYDIALSILIPLGEYFQVQDDFLDFSETPEALGKVGTDIVDNKCSWCVNTVMGLCTPEQRAILDRNYGRKGDLEAGTEGADTEKKAHGQDGEAGGLCEKRVKELYEAVGLRKVYAEYEAGMYKRLNQLIDTIPEEGIIVDAKGQKVEGHRGLKRQVFRSFLAKIYGRSK
;
A
#
# COMPACT_ATOMS: atom_id res chain seq x y z
N MET A 1 1.18 -14.07 23.27
CA MET A 1 1.39 -13.02 22.24
C MET A 1 0.53 -13.24 20.99
N SER A 2 0.46 -14.45 20.41
CA SER A 2 -0.39 -14.75 19.24
C SER A 2 -1.90 -14.52 19.47
N SER A 3 -2.44 -14.95 20.62
CA SER A 3 -3.87 -14.78 20.95
C SER A 3 -4.34 -13.32 21.02
N ASN A 4 -3.49 -12.40 21.49
CA ASN A 4 -3.79 -10.97 21.55
C ASN A 4 -3.80 -10.34 20.14
N LYS A 5 -2.87 -10.73 19.26
CA LYS A 5 -2.84 -10.23 17.87
C LYS A 5 -4.08 -10.67 17.08
N ALA A 6 -4.49 -11.95 17.22
CA ALA A 6 -5.68 -12.47 16.58
C ALA A 6 -6.97 -11.77 17.10
N ALA A 7 -7.08 -11.55 18.41
CA ALA A 7 -8.21 -10.84 18.99
C ALA A 7 -8.30 -9.38 18.52
N ARG A 8 -7.17 -8.67 18.45
CA ARG A 8 -7.12 -7.29 17.92
C ARG A 8 -7.53 -7.23 16.45
N ARG A 9 -7.05 -8.18 15.64
CA ARG A 9 -7.44 -8.29 14.24
C ARG A 9 -8.94 -8.58 14.09
N ALA A 10 -9.47 -9.54 14.83
CA ALA A 10 -10.89 -9.87 14.81
C ALA A 10 -11.78 -8.68 15.23
N ARG A 11 -11.36 -7.91 16.24
CA ARG A 11 -12.06 -6.68 16.65
C ARG A 11 -12.04 -5.60 15.55
N PHE A 12 -10.94 -5.48 14.80
CA PHE A 12 -10.85 -4.54 13.68
C PHE A 12 -11.70 -5.01 12.49
N ASP A 13 -11.66 -6.30 12.16
CA ASP A 13 -12.49 -6.94 11.12
C ASP A 13 -13.99 -6.81 11.43
N ALA A 14 -14.39 -6.88 12.70
CA ALA A 14 -15.79 -6.68 13.09
C ALA A 14 -16.35 -5.32 12.65
N VAL A 15 -15.52 -4.26 12.70
CA VAL A 15 -15.92 -2.91 12.26
C VAL A 15 -16.13 -2.86 10.74
N PHE A 16 -15.38 -3.64 9.96
CA PHE A 16 -15.60 -3.72 8.50
C PHE A 16 -16.98 -4.25 8.14
N HIS A 17 -17.48 -5.26 8.86
CA HIS A 17 -18.82 -5.78 8.61
C HIS A 17 -19.89 -4.71 8.82
N SER A 18 -19.75 -3.89 9.89
CA SER A 18 -20.65 -2.76 10.11
C SER A 18 -20.55 -1.70 9.00
N ILE A 19 -19.33 -1.36 8.56
CA ILE A 19 -19.08 -0.42 7.44
C ILE A 19 -19.71 -0.93 6.14
N ARG A 20 -19.48 -2.20 5.79
CA ARG A 20 -20.06 -2.84 4.61
C ARG A 20 -21.58 -2.77 4.67
N ASP A 21 -22.18 -3.17 5.79
CA ASP A 21 -23.64 -3.21 5.94
C ASP A 21 -24.24 -1.79 5.87
N GLU A 22 -23.58 -0.80 6.44
CA GLU A 22 -23.95 0.62 6.33
C GLU A 22 -23.93 1.11 4.87
N LEU A 23 -22.85 0.83 4.13
CA LEU A 23 -22.70 1.23 2.72
C LEU A 23 -23.78 0.58 1.83
N ILE A 24 -24.08 -0.70 2.06
CA ILE A 24 -25.12 -1.42 1.32
C ILE A 24 -26.52 -0.90 1.68
N GLU A 25 -26.78 -0.60 2.95
CA GLU A 25 -28.05 0.00 3.38
C GLU A 25 -28.25 1.41 2.80
N HIS A 26 -27.17 2.20 2.70
CA HIS A 26 -27.24 3.48 2.02
C HIS A 26 -27.67 3.33 0.56
N TRP A 27 -27.04 2.43 -0.20
CA TRP A 27 -27.41 2.16 -1.58
C TRP A 27 -28.85 1.67 -1.74
N ARG A 28 -29.32 0.85 -0.80
CA ARG A 28 -30.72 0.39 -0.75
C ARG A 28 -31.68 1.58 -0.56
N LYS A 29 -31.35 2.53 0.32
CA LYS A 29 -32.16 3.75 0.54
C LYS A 29 -32.19 4.69 -0.66
N GLU A 30 -31.10 4.73 -1.44
CA GLU A 30 -31.05 5.44 -2.73
C GLU A 30 -31.85 4.73 -3.84
N GLY A 31 -32.41 3.54 -3.57
CA GLY A 31 -33.25 2.80 -4.51
C GLY A 31 -32.48 2.04 -5.59
N LEU A 32 -31.19 1.73 -5.35
CA LEU A 32 -30.39 0.96 -6.30
C LEU A 32 -30.87 -0.51 -6.38
N PRO A 33 -30.79 -1.14 -7.57
CA PRO A 33 -31.30 -2.49 -7.77
C PRO A 33 -30.46 -3.54 -7.03
N ASN A 34 -31.08 -4.67 -6.68
CA ASN A 34 -30.45 -5.73 -5.86
C ASN A 34 -29.14 -6.25 -6.47
N GLU A 35 -29.09 -6.40 -7.79
CA GLU A 35 -27.89 -6.74 -8.55
C GLU A 35 -26.71 -5.81 -8.30
N ALA A 36 -26.95 -4.49 -8.20
CA ALA A 36 -25.90 -3.53 -7.88
C ALA A 36 -25.46 -3.64 -6.41
N LEU A 37 -26.39 -3.94 -5.49
CA LEU A 37 -26.07 -4.18 -4.08
C LEU A 37 -25.17 -5.43 -3.93
N ILE A 38 -25.52 -6.53 -4.59
CA ILE A 38 -24.74 -7.78 -4.58
C ILE A 38 -23.35 -7.54 -5.17
N TRP A 39 -23.27 -6.80 -6.27
CA TRP A 39 -22.00 -6.46 -6.89
C TRP A 39 -21.10 -5.65 -5.97
N TYR A 40 -21.64 -4.56 -5.41
CA TYR A 40 -20.87 -3.67 -4.55
C TYR A 40 -20.43 -4.36 -3.26
N GLN A 41 -21.28 -5.21 -2.69
CA GLN A 41 -20.90 -6.04 -1.54
C GLN A 41 -19.71 -6.94 -1.88
N LYS A 42 -19.74 -7.63 -3.02
CA LYS A 42 -18.63 -8.50 -3.46
C LYS A 42 -17.35 -7.69 -3.70
N ASN A 43 -17.44 -6.52 -4.33
CA ASN A 43 -16.30 -5.63 -4.55
C ASN A 43 -15.61 -5.28 -3.21
N LEU A 44 -16.40 -4.86 -2.20
CA LEU A 44 -15.89 -4.55 -0.86
C LEU A 44 -15.23 -5.76 -0.20
N GLU A 45 -15.92 -6.91 -0.17
CA GLU A 45 -15.46 -8.12 0.52
C GLU A 45 -14.21 -8.74 -0.14
N TYR A 46 -14.09 -8.64 -1.46
CA TYR A 46 -12.97 -9.17 -2.21
C TYR A 46 -11.71 -8.30 -2.05
N ASN A 47 -11.86 -6.98 -2.23
CA ASN A 47 -10.71 -6.09 -2.37
C ASN A 47 -10.16 -5.54 -1.05
N VAL A 48 -10.98 -5.46 0.01
CA VAL A 48 -10.63 -4.67 1.20
C VAL A 48 -9.99 -5.52 2.34
N PRO A 49 -10.64 -6.54 2.94
CA PRO A 49 -10.17 -7.15 4.20
C PRO A 49 -9.01 -8.17 4.06
N GLY A 50 -8.67 -8.63 2.87
CA GLY A 50 -7.75 -9.76 2.65
C GLY A 50 -6.26 -9.53 2.97
N GLY A 51 -5.86 -8.31 3.34
CA GLY A 51 -4.46 -7.95 3.60
C GLY A 51 -3.99 -8.21 5.04
N LYS A 52 -2.75 -7.79 5.33
CA LYS A 52 -2.20 -7.75 6.71
C LYS A 52 -2.90 -6.70 7.59
N LEU A 53 -3.57 -5.72 6.97
CA LEU A 53 -4.24 -4.56 7.58
C LEU A 53 -3.33 -3.72 8.48
N ASN A 54 -2.02 -3.73 8.21
CA ASN A 54 -1.05 -3.01 9.01
C ASN A 54 -1.31 -1.50 9.01
N ARG A 55 -1.77 -0.93 7.87
CA ARG A 55 -2.04 0.50 7.72
C ARG A 55 -3.27 0.88 8.54
N GLY A 56 -4.38 0.17 8.35
CA GLY A 56 -5.63 0.42 9.07
C GLY A 56 -5.50 0.23 10.57
N MET A 57 -4.92 -0.89 11.02
CA MET A 57 -4.70 -1.14 12.44
C MET A 57 -3.74 -0.11 13.07
N SER A 58 -2.81 0.47 12.29
CA SER A 58 -1.90 1.47 12.83
C SER A 58 -2.59 2.78 13.22
N VAL A 59 -3.75 3.10 12.64
CA VAL A 59 -4.55 4.26 13.07
C VAL A 59 -5.03 4.05 14.51
N VAL A 60 -5.55 2.87 14.81
CA VAL A 60 -6.01 2.48 16.15
C VAL A 60 -4.85 2.48 17.14
N ASP A 61 -3.75 1.80 16.80
CA ASP A 61 -2.55 1.71 17.64
C ASP A 61 -1.99 3.11 17.94
N THR A 62 -1.92 3.98 16.93
CA THR A 62 -1.39 5.33 17.08
C THR A 62 -2.32 6.19 17.95
N THR A 63 -3.63 6.07 17.76
CA THR A 63 -4.62 6.81 18.57
C THR A 63 -4.50 6.41 20.04
N GLU A 64 -4.41 5.11 20.33
CA GLU A 64 -4.22 4.60 21.69
C GLU A 64 -2.90 5.07 22.31
N ILE A 65 -1.80 5.10 21.55
CA ILE A 65 -0.50 5.60 22.02
C ILE A 65 -0.55 7.11 22.32
N LEU A 66 -1.13 7.90 21.42
CA LEU A 66 -1.19 9.37 21.56
C LEU A 66 -2.09 9.78 22.73
N LYS A 67 -3.24 9.10 22.88
CA LYS A 67 -4.09 9.23 24.05
C LYS A 67 -3.38 8.74 25.29
N GLY A 68 -2.71 7.60 25.19
CA GLY A 68 -1.92 6.93 26.23
C GLY A 68 -2.76 6.41 27.40
N GLN A 69 -3.99 6.01 27.08
CA GLN A 69 -4.90 5.17 27.85
C GLN A 69 -5.63 4.25 26.87
N PRO A 70 -6.24 3.15 27.34
CA PRO A 70 -7.13 2.35 26.52
C PRO A 70 -8.26 3.22 25.93
N LEU A 71 -8.55 3.01 24.66
CA LEU A 71 -9.64 3.71 23.96
C LEU A 71 -11.00 3.30 24.51
N THR A 72 -11.93 4.25 24.63
CA THR A 72 -13.36 3.91 24.79
C THR A 72 -13.87 3.20 23.53
N GLU A 73 -15.03 2.54 23.60
CA GLU A 73 -15.61 1.89 22.41
C GLU A 73 -15.88 2.89 21.28
N GLU A 74 -16.36 4.09 21.60
CA GLU A 74 -16.59 5.13 20.61
C GLU A 74 -15.28 5.59 19.95
N GLU A 75 -14.25 5.86 20.75
CA GLU A 75 -12.93 6.27 20.25
C GLU A 75 -12.28 5.16 19.39
N TYR A 76 -12.43 3.90 19.81
CA TYR A 76 -11.97 2.75 19.05
C TYR A 76 -12.68 2.65 17.70
N VAL A 77 -14.01 2.75 17.67
CA VAL A 77 -14.79 2.66 16.43
C VAL A 77 -14.43 3.80 15.49
N GLN A 78 -14.29 5.04 15.98
CA GLN A 78 -13.83 6.18 15.17
C GLN A 78 -12.44 5.92 14.57
N ALA A 79 -11.47 5.49 15.38
CA ALA A 79 -10.12 5.17 14.89
C ALA A 79 -10.14 3.99 13.90
N ALA A 80 -10.99 2.99 14.13
CA ALA A 80 -11.12 1.83 13.27
C ALA A 80 -11.77 2.17 11.92
N ILE A 81 -12.79 3.05 11.89
CA ILE A 81 -13.38 3.54 10.64
C ILE A 81 -12.35 4.31 9.82
N LEU A 82 -11.57 5.20 10.45
CA LEU A 82 -10.45 5.86 9.75
C LEU A 82 -9.42 4.85 9.24
N GLY A 83 -9.12 3.82 10.02
CA GLY A 83 -8.27 2.71 9.58
C GLY A 83 -8.83 1.99 8.35
N TRP A 84 -10.13 1.71 8.31
CA TRP A 84 -10.78 1.11 7.14
C TRP A 84 -10.86 2.05 5.94
N CYS A 85 -10.96 3.37 6.15
CA CYS A 85 -10.81 4.35 5.07
C CYS A 85 -9.41 4.28 4.43
N VAL A 86 -8.35 4.05 5.22
CA VAL A 86 -7.00 3.82 4.66
C VAL A 86 -6.94 2.51 3.87
N GLU A 87 -7.56 1.44 4.35
CA GLU A 87 -7.60 0.15 3.64
C GLU A 87 -8.46 0.21 2.37
N LEU A 88 -9.53 1.01 2.35
CA LEU A 88 -10.33 1.34 1.16
C LEU A 88 -9.48 2.11 0.14
N LEU A 89 -8.71 3.10 0.58
CA LEU A 89 -7.81 3.86 -0.29
C LEU A 89 -6.73 2.95 -0.90
N GLN A 90 -6.17 2.05 -0.08
CA GLN A 90 -5.23 1.05 -0.59
C GLN A 90 -5.92 0.12 -1.61
N ALA A 91 -7.13 -0.36 -1.33
CA ALA A 91 -7.86 -1.23 -2.24
C ALA A 91 -8.18 -0.55 -3.57
N TYR A 92 -8.55 0.74 -3.56
CA TYR A 92 -8.68 1.57 -4.77
C TYR A 92 -7.41 1.52 -5.62
N PHE A 93 -6.26 1.87 -5.02
CA PHE A 93 -4.99 1.88 -5.75
C PHE A 93 -4.60 0.49 -6.23
N LEU A 94 -4.79 -0.56 -5.44
CA LEU A 94 -4.43 -1.93 -5.85
C LEU A 94 -5.28 -2.42 -7.03
N VAL A 95 -6.59 -2.16 -7.03
CA VAL A 95 -7.45 -2.56 -8.16
C VAL A 95 -7.03 -1.83 -9.44
N ALA A 96 -6.71 -0.54 -9.35
CA ALA A 96 -6.24 0.23 -10.51
C ALA A 96 -4.84 -0.20 -10.97
N ASP A 97 -3.91 -0.39 -10.04
CA ASP A 97 -2.52 -0.82 -10.29
C ASP A 97 -2.47 -2.21 -10.92
N ASP A 98 -3.26 -3.16 -10.41
CA ASP A 98 -3.37 -4.51 -10.98
C ASP A 98 -3.80 -4.49 -12.47
N ILE A 99 -4.66 -3.54 -12.87
CA ILE A 99 -5.06 -3.35 -14.27
C ILE A 99 -3.93 -2.73 -15.08
N MET A 100 -3.29 -1.67 -14.56
CA MET A 100 -2.22 -0.94 -15.25
C MET A 100 -0.97 -1.81 -15.46
N ASP A 101 -0.68 -2.71 -14.52
CA ASP A 101 0.45 -3.64 -14.57
C ASP A 101 0.09 -5.00 -15.21
N ALA A 102 -1.17 -5.20 -15.62
CA ALA A 102 -1.69 -6.49 -16.10
C ALA A 102 -1.39 -7.66 -15.14
N SER A 103 -1.46 -7.40 -13.84
CA SER A 103 -1.18 -8.37 -12.77
C SER A 103 -2.20 -9.51 -12.77
N ILE A 104 -1.72 -10.74 -12.53
CA ILE A 104 -2.57 -11.94 -12.57
C ILE A 104 -3.17 -12.25 -11.18
N THR A 105 -2.37 -12.11 -10.12
CA THR A 105 -2.79 -12.46 -8.76
C THR A 105 -2.47 -11.38 -7.74
N ARG A 106 -3.37 -11.24 -6.76
CA ARG A 106 -3.25 -10.35 -5.61
C ARG A 106 -3.77 -11.08 -4.38
N ARG A 107 -2.96 -11.11 -3.30
CA ARG A 107 -3.31 -11.80 -2.04
C ARG A 107 -3.73 -13.26 -2.27
N SER A 108 -3.01 -13.95 -3.14
CA SER A 108 -3.25 -15.35 -3.52
C SER A 108 -4.60 -15.63 -4.20
N GLN A 109 -5.26 -14.60 -4.73
CA GLN A 109 -6.48 -14.70 -5.53
C GLN A 109 -6.27 -13.99 -6.89
N PRO A 110 -7.08 -14.28 -7.92
CA PRO A 110 -7.04 -13.49 -9.15
C PRO A 110 -7.22 -11.99 -8.86
N CYS A 111 -6.51 -11.13 -9.58
CA CYS A 111 -6.76 -9.69 -9.52
C CYS A 111 -8.24 -9.40 -9.85
N TRP A 112 -8.83 -8.35 -9.26
CA TRP A 112 -10.28 -8.13 -9.32
C TRP A 112 -10.85 -8.13 -10.75
N TYR A 113 -10.13 -7.53 -11.70
CA TYR A 113 -10.54 -7.50 -13.11
C TYR A 113 -10.54 -8.87 -13.81
N LEU A 114 -9.88 -9.87 -13.23
CA LEU A 114 -9.84 -11.27 -13.67
C LEU A 114 -10.75 -12.19 -12.84
N ALA A 115 -11.29 -11.71 -11.72
CA ALA A 115 -12.16 -12.50 -10.86
C ALA A 115 -13.52 -12.78 -11.52
N ASP A 116 -14.19 -13.86 -11.11
CA ASP A 116 -15.55 -14.15 -11.57
C ASP A 116 -16.49 -13.02 -11.13
N ALA A 117 -17.31 -12.51 -12.06
CA ALA A 117 -18.35 -11.56 -11.72
C ALA A 117 -19.32 -12.16 -10.67
N PRO A 118 -19.89 -11.34 -9.77
CA PRO A 118 -20.97 -11.79 -8.90
C PRO A 118 -22.10 -12.45 -9.70
N ALA A 119 -22.64 -13.54 -9.18
CA ALA A 119 -23.77 -14.24 -9.78
C ALA A 119 -25.04 -13.39 -9.63
N VAL A 120 -25.28 -12.54 -10.62
CA VAL A 120 -26.51 -11.78 -10.72
C VAL A 120 -27.54 -12.67 -11.43
N THR A 121 -28.37 -13.39 -10.68
CA THR A 121 -29.55 -14.02 -11.29
C THR A 121 -30.52 -12.90 -11.64
N ALA A 122 -30.63 -12.57 -12.92
CA ALA A 122 -31.67 -11.68 -13.41
C ALA A 122 -33.05 -12.20 -12.95
N PRO A 123 -33.99 -11.32 -12.56
CA PRO A 123 -35.38 -11.73 -12.41
C PRO A 123 -35.85 -12.33 -13.75
N SER A 124 -36.32 -13.57 -13.70
CA SER A 124 -36.91 -14.32 -14.82
C SER A 124 -37.96 -13.49 -15.57
N ALA A 125 -37.58 -12.86 -16.68
CA ALA A 125 -38.52 -12.33 -17.68
C ALA A 125 -37.82 -12.07 -19.04
N ALA A 126 -37.41 -13.13 -19.73
CA ALA A 126 -37.29 -13.10 -21.19
C ALA A 126 -37.70 -14.46 -21.75
N PRO A 127 -38.65 -14.54 -22.70
CA PRO A 127 -39.12 -15.81 -23.23
C PRO A 127 -38.04 -16.45 -24.12
N ALA A 128 -38.04 -17.78 -24.07
CA ALA A 128 -37.10 -18.69 -24.71
C ALA A 128 -36.87 -18.36 -26.19
N TYR A 129 -35.59 -18.18 -26.56
CA TYR A 129 -35.15 -18.45 -27.93
C TYR A 129 -34.85 -19.93 -28.05
N THR A 130 -35.68 -20.61 -28.84
CA THR A 130 -35.59 -22.03 -29.15
C THR A 130 -34.39 -22.32 -30.04
N GLY A 131 -33.59 -23.32 -29.67
CA GLY A 131 -32.81 -24.11 -30.63
C GLY A 131 -31.29 -24.09 -30.46
N ALA A 132 -30.76 -24.77 -29.44
CA ALA A 132 -29.50 -25.50 -29.54
C ALA A 132 -29.39 -26.50 -28.39
N SER A 133 -28.93 -27.71 -28.72
CA SER A 133 -28.67 -28.81 -27.79
C SER A 133 -27.74 -28.37 -26.66
N ILE A 134 -28.20 -28.51 -25.43
CA ILE A 134 -27.42 -28.21 -24.22
C ILE A 134 -26.61 -29.46 -23.89
N THR A 135 -25.34 -29.48 -24.28
CA THR A 135 -24.33 -30.31 -23.61
C THR A 135 -23.92 -29.62 -22.32
N SER A 136 -24.00 -30.34 -21.20
CA SER A 136 -23.58 -29.90 -19.87
C SER A 136 -22.06 -29.71 -19.78
N GLN A 137 -21.57 -28.54 -20.16
CA GLN A 137 -20.27 -28.01 -19.74
C GLN A 137 -20.49 -26.68 -19.02
N GLY A 138 -19.99 -26.58 -17.80
CA GLY A 138 -20.35 -25.56 -16.81
C GLY A 138 -20.21 -24.13 -17.32
N PHE A 139 -21.26 -23.34 -17.16
CA PHE A 139 -21.22 -21.90 -17.34
C PHE A 139 -20.22 -21.31 -16.35
N LYS A 140 -19.01 -20.97 -16.81
CA LYS A 140 -18.16 -20.01 -16.08
C LYS A 140 -18.89 -18.67 -16.09
N HIS A 141 -19.06 -18.05 -14.92
CA HIS A 141 -19.54 -16.66 -14.88
C HIS A 141 -18.57 -15.78 -15.69
N PRO A 142 -19.05 -14.73 -16.38
CA PRO A 142 -18.15 -13.79 -17.02
C PRO A 142 -17.23 -13.17 -15.96
N ALA A 143 -15.98 -12.86 -16.32
CA ALA A 143 -15.09 -12.13 -15.44
C ALA A 143 -15.64 -10.71 -15.16
N VAL A 144 -15.24 -10.11 -14.04
CA VAL A 144 -15.50 -8.70 -13.71
C VAL A 144 -15.05 -7.78 -14.86
N GLY A 145 -13.88 -8.06 -15.45
CA GLY A 145 -13.34 -7.29 -16.56
C GLY A 145 -13.09 -5.83 -16.19
N MET A 146 -13.27 -4.92 -17.15
CA MET A 146 -12.97 -3.48 -16.96
C MET A 146 -14.02 -2.73 -16.13
N ILE A 147 -15.10 -3.39 -15.67
CA ILE A 147 -15.96 -2.83 -14.61
C ILE A 147 -15.14 -2.53 -13.36
N ALA A 148 -14.04 -3.27 -13.16
CA ALA A 148 -13.04 -3.05 -12.12
C ALA A 148 -12.54 -1.59 -12.04
N ILE A 149 -12.49 -0.84 -13.15
CA ILE A 149 -12.11 0.58 -13.15
C ILE A 149 -13.12 1.41 -12.34
N ASN A 150 -14.42 1.23 -12.60
CA ASN A 150 -15.46 1.91 -11.85
C ASN A 150 -15.52 1.41 -10.40
N ASP A 151 -15.34 0.11 -10.20
CA ASP A 151 -15.29 -0.49 -8.86
C ASP A 151 -14.18 0.13 -7.99
N ALA A 152 -13.02 0.44 -8.59
CA ALA A 152 -11.94 1.16 -7.91
C ALA A 152 -12.40 2.56 -7.45
N PHE A 153 -13.08 3.33 -8.31
CA PHE A 153 -13.66 4.62 -7.94
C PHE A 153 -14.71 4.51 -6.84
N MET A 154 -15.48 3.42 -6.81
CA MET A 154 -16.44 3.18 -5.75
C MET A 154 -15.77 2.95 -4.39
N LEU A 155 -14.66 2.22 -4.35
CA LEU A 155 -13.87 2.03 -3.13
C LEU A 155 -13.34 3.37 -2.59
N SER A 156 -12.84 4.24 -3.48
CA SER A 156 -12.41 5.60 -3.11
C SER A 156 -13.58 6.46 -2.62
N SER A 157 -14.71 6.45 -3.33
CA SER A 157 -15.88 7.27 -2.98
C SER A 157 -16.51 6.86 -1.65
N ALA A 158 -16.44 5.58 -1.27
CA ALA A 158 -16.89 5.07 0.02
C ALA A 158 -16.22 5.79 1.20
N ILE A 159 -14.96 6.20 1.05
CA ILE A 159 -14.20 6.93 2.08
C ILE A 159 -14.94 8.21 2.46
N PHE A 160 -15.31 9.03 1.48
CA PHE A 160 -15.94 10.33 1.73
C PHE A 160 -17.36 10.21 2.28
N TYR A 161 -18.07 9.13 1.92
CA TYR A 161 -19.32 8.78 2.59
C TYR A 161 -19.09 8.52 4.08
N LEU A 162 -18.13 7.66 4.43
CA LEU A 162 -17.83 7.30 5.82
C LEU A 162 -17.32 8.50 6.63
N LEU A 163 -16.45 9.33 6.05
CA LEU A 163 -16.00 10.57 6.70
C LEU A 163 -17.18 11.48 7.05
N LYS A 164 -18.10 11.67 6.10
CA LYS A 164 -19.29 12.50 6.30
C LYS A 164 -20.25 11.90 7.33
N SER A 165 -20.49 10.59 7.30
CA SER A 165 -21.43 9.92 8.20
C SER A 165 -20.96 9.91 9.65
N HIS A 166 -19.66 9.72 9.88
CA HIS A 166 -19.12 9.46 11.22
C HIS A 166 -18.37 10.63 11.84
N PHE A 167 -17.83 11.55 11.04
CA PHE A 167 -16.91 12.57 11.54
C PHE A 167 -17.39 14.00 11.31
N ARG A 168 -18.49 14.23 10.56
CA ARG A 168 -18.94 15.59 10.20
C ARG A 168 -19.21 16.53 11.38
N SER A 169 -19.57 15.98 12.54
CA SER A 169 -19.78 16.76 13.77
C SER A 169 -18.50 17.07 14.53
N LEU A 170 -17.38 16.41 14.22
CA LEU A 170 -16.11 16.59 14.90
C LEU A 170 -15.35 17.81 14.34
N PRO A 171 -14.61 18.54 15.18
CA PRO A 171 -13.83 19.70 14.73
C PRO A 171 -12.83 19.38 13.62
N CYS A 172 -12.25 18.17 13.62
CA CYS A 172 -11.24 17.75 12.65
C CYS A 172 -11.81 17.26 11.31
N TYR A 173 -13.13 17.31 11.08
CA TYR A 173 -13.76 16.74 9.88
C TYR A 173 -13.11 17.21 8.57
N ILE A 174 -12.92 18.53 8.44
CA ILE A 174 -12.33 19.09 7.21
C ILE A 174 -10.87 18.71 7.06
N ASP A 175 -10.11 18.69 8.15
CA ASP A 175 -8.72 18.24 8.11
C ASP A 175 -8.61 16.78 7.61
N LEU A 176 -9.53 15.90 8.05
CA LEU A 176 -9.58 14.51 7.58
C LEU A 176 -9.91 14.44 6.08
N VAL A 177 -10.90 15.20 5.61
CA VAL A 177 -11.30 15.22 4.18
C VAL A 177 -10.17 15.75 3.30
N GLU A 178 -9.56 16.87 3.68
CA GLU A 178 -8.44 17.48 2.95
C GLU A 178 -7.22 16.56 2.93
N LEU A 179 -6.90 15.91 4.05
CA LEU A 179 -5.81 14.96 4.14
C LEU A 179 -6.01 13.76 3.20
N PHE A 180 -7.22 13.18 3.13
CA PHE A 180 -7.48 12.09 2.18
C PHE A 180 -7.34 12.56 0.72
N HIS A 181 -7.84 13.74 0.37
CA HIS A 181 -7.68 14.28 -0.99
C HIS A 181 -6.22 14.53 -1.35
N ASP A 182 -5.47 15.19 -0.48
CA ASP A 182 -4.07 15.52 -0.69
C ASP A 182 -3.21 14.26 -0.84
N ILE A 183 -3.42 13.25 0.02
CA ILE A 183 -2.68 11.99 -0.04
C ILE A 183 -3.07 11.16 -1.26
N THR A 184 -4.34 11.18 -1.67
CA THR A 184 -4.78 10.54 -2.91
C THR A 184 -4.05 11.16 -4.10
N TYR A 185 -4.06 12.49 -4.20
CA TYR A 185 -3.38 13.19 -5.29
C TYR A 185 -1.87 12.95 -5.30
N LYS A 186 -1.22 12.98 -4.12
CA LYS A 186 0.21 12.61 -3.98
C LYS A 186 0.50 11.20 -4.47
N THR A 187 -0.37 10.24 -4.15
CA THR A 187 -0.19 8.85 -4.57
C THR A 187 -0.38 8.68 -6.08
N GLU A 188 -1.36 9.37 -6.67
CA GLU A 188 -1.57 9.41 -8.12
C GLU A 188 -0.39 10.07 -8.86
N MET A 189 0.19 11.14 -8.30
CA MET A 189 1.43 11.73 -8.83
C MET A 189 2.57 10.71 -8.83
N GLY A 190 2.74 9.95 -7.74
CA GLY A 190 3.74 8.89 -7.65
C GLY A 190 3.52 7.77 -8.66
N GLN A 191 2.26 7.33 -8.83
CA GLN A 191 1.87 6.34 -9.82
C GLN A 191 2.17 6.81 -11.25
N LEU A 192 1.88 8.08 -11.57
CA LEU A 192 2.20 8.64 -12.88
C LEU A 192 3.71 8.59 -13.14
N VAL A 193 4.53 9.01 -12.18
CA VAL A 193 6.00 8.96 -12.31
C VAL A 193 6.49 7.52 -12.51
N ASP A 194 5.90 6.54 -11.82
CA ASP A 194 6.22 5.12 -11.99
C ASP A 194 5.95 4.65 -13.43
N LEU A 195 4.71 4.83 -13.89
CA LEU A 195 4.26 4.40 -15.22
C LEU A 195 5.04 5.09 -16.35
N VAL A 196 5.29 6.40 -16.24
CA VAL A 196 6.06 7.09 -17.28
C VAL A 196 7.52 6.71 -17.25
N THR A 197 8.09 6.36 -16.10
CA THR A 197 9.51 5.96 -15.98
C THR A 197 9.76 4.60 -16.63
N ALA A 198 8.83 3.67 -16.44
CA ALA A 198 8.91 2.29 -16.90
C ALA A 198 7.67 1.91 -17.75
N PRO A 199 7.47 2.50 -18.94
CA PRO A 199 6.33 2.17 -19.78
C PRO A 199 6.38 0.72 -20.24
N GLU A 200 5.22 0.05 -20.27
CA GLU A 200 5.15 -1.34 -20.67
C GLU A 200 5.63 -1.53 -22.12
N GLY A 201 6.43 -2.57 -22.35
CA GLY A 201 6.96 -2.94 -23.67
C GLY A 201 8.15 -2.11 -24.15
N VAL A 202 8.61 -1.10 -23.40
CA VAL A 202 9.82 -0.33 -23.73
C VAL A 202 10.82 -0.39 -22.58
N VAL A 203 11.86 -1.19 -22.74
CA VAL A 203 12.97 -1.30 -21.78
C VAL A 203 14.03 -0.26 -22.12
N ASP A 204 14.16 0.76 -21.26
CA ASP A 204 15.21 1.78 -21.33
C ASP A 204 15.73 2.09 -19.92
N LEU A 205 16.78 1.38 -19.52
CA LEU A 205 17.40 1.54 -18.20
C LEU A 205 18.09 2.91 -18.03
N ALA A 206 18.32 3.68 -19.09
CA ALA A 206 18.85 5.05 -18.95
C ALA A 206 17.82 6.00 -18.31
N ARG A 207 16.56 5.60 -18.27
CA ARG A 207 15.50 6.33 -17.57
C ARG A 207 15.48 6.02 -16.07
N PHE A 208 16.23 5.05 -15.59
CA PHE A 208 16.21 4.67 -14.18
C PHE A 208 17.30 5.44 -13.43
N SER A 209 16.96 5.89 -12.22
CA SER A 209 17.92 6.43 -11.27
C SER A 209 17.40 6.23 -9.85
N LEU A 210 18.31 6.20 -8.88
CA LEU A 210 17.94 6.18 -7.45
C LEU A 210 17.10 7.43 -7.07
N GLU A 211 17.30 8.56 -7.73
CA GLU A 211 16.50 9.78 -7.50
C GLU A 211 15.05 9.61 -8.00
N ARG A 212 14.88 9.00 -9.18
CA ARG A 212 13.55 8.68 -9.72
C ARG A 212 12.85 7.62 -8.88
N HIS A 213 13.54 6.55 -8.54
CA HIS A 213 13.04 5.53 -7.59
C HIS A 213 12.58 6.19 -6.30
N ARG A 214 13.43 7.00 -5.66
CA ARG A 214 13.08 7.71 -4.42
C ARG A 214 11.84 8.58 -4.58
N THR A 215 11.69 9.29 -5.69
CA THR A 215 10.49 10.10 -5.99
C THR A 215 9.25 9.22 -6.09
N ILE A 216 9.31 8.12 -6.86
CA ILE A 216 8.23 7.15 -6.97
C ILE A 216 7.85 6.64 -5.59
N VAL A 217 8.81 6.15 -4.81
CA VAL A 217 8.58 5.57 -3.49
C VAL A 217 7.94 6.55 -2.51
N ILE A 218 8.45 7.78 -2.44
CA ILE A 218 7.92 8.80 -1.52
C ILE A 218 6.44 9.07 -1.83
N TYR A 219 6.11 9.30 -3.10
CA TYR A 219 4.77 9.69 -3.52
C TYR A 219 3.81 8.51 -3.61
N LYS A 220 4.20 7.42 -4.29
CA LYS A 220 3.39 6.21 -4.51
C LYS A 220 3.20 5.40 -3.23
N THR A 221 4.16 5.39 -2.30
CA THR A 221 4.11 4.49 -1.13
C THR A 221 4.13 5.22 0.20
N ALA A 222 5.09 6.11 0.46
CA ALA A 222 5.37 6.60 1.81
C ALA A 222 4.21 7.42 2.41
N TYR A 223 3.61 8.31 1.63
CA TYR A 223 2.52 9.16 2.11
C TYR A 223 1.30 8.37 2.60
N TYR A 224 0.69 7.54 1.74
CA TYR A 224 -0.53 6.81 2.13
C TYR A 224 -0.26 5.65 3.09
N SER A 225 0.94 5.06 3.05
CA SER A 225 1.27 3.88 3.89
C SER A 225 1.72 4.23 5.29
N PHE A 226 2.37 5.38 5.48
CA PHE A 226 3.03 5.75 6.74
C PHE A 226 2.56 7.08 7.29
N HIS A 227 2.56 8.12 6.48
CA HIS A 227 2.14 9.44 6.94
C HIS A 227 0.64 9.50 7.25
N LEU A 228 -0.20 9.07 6.32
CA LEU A 228 -1.66 9.14 6.44
C LEU A 228 -2.19 8.46 7.72
N PRO A 229 -1.83 7.20 8.06
CA PRO A 229 -2.35 6.58 9.27
C PRO A 229 -2.02 7.34 10.57
N VAL A 230 -0.80 7.91 10.64
CA VAL A 230 -0.35 8.66 11.82
C VAL A 230 -1.03 10.03 11.87
N ALA A 231 -1.11 10.74 10.75
CA ALA A 231 -1.76 12.05 10.67
C ALA A 231 -3.26 11.97 11.02
N LEU A 232 -3.96 10.94 10.53
CA LEU A 232 -5.36 10.68 10.91
C LEU A 232 -5.52 10.50 12.42
N ALA A 233 -4.66 9.70 13.05
CA ALA A 233 -4.68 9.50 14.50
C ALA A 233 -4.30 10.77 15.27
N MET A 234 -3.40 11.60 14.74
CA MET A 234 -3.04 12.89 15.32
C MET A 234 -4.21 13.88 15.32
N HIS A 235 -4.93 14.01 14.19
CA HIS A 235 -6.15 14.82 14.12
C HIS A 235 -7.23 14.31 15.08
N LEU A 236 -7.49 13.00 15.08
CA LEU A 236 -8.48 12.38 15.98
C LEU A 236 -8.11 12.53 17.47
N SER A 237 -6.81 12.66 17.77
CA SER A 237 -6.28 12.88 19.12
C SER A 237 -6.09 14.36 19.46
N ASN A 238 -6.56 15.29 18.60
CA ASN A 238 -6.43 16.74 18.76
C ASN A 238 -4.98 17.21 18.96
N ILE A 239 -4.02 16.59 18.26
CA ILE A 239 -2.64 17.10 18.23
C ILE A 239 -2.61 18.38 17.38
N PRO A 240 -2.18 19.53 17.94
CA PRO A 240 -2.20 20.80 17.23
C PRO A 240 -1.03 20.92 16.25
N GLU A 241 -1.15 21.84 15.29
CA GLU A 241 -0.11 22.19 14.33
C GLU A 241 1.20 22.64 14.97
N ALA A 242 1.11 23.27 16.14
CA ALA A 242 2.27 23.60 16.95
C ALA A 242 1.94 23.65 18.45
N TYR A 243 2.93 23.34 19.29
CA TYR A 243 2.88 23.54 20.74
C TYR A 243 4.26 23.83 21.31
N ASN A 244 4.32 24.43 22.50
CA ASN A 244 5.58 24.73 23.17
C ASN A 244 5.89 23.67 24.23
N VAL A 245 7.17 23.30 24.32
CA VAL A 245 7.67 22.35 25.31
C VAL A 245 8.79 23.02 26.10
N GLN A 246 8.62 23.10 27.42
CA GLN A 246 9.69 23.46 28.33
C GLN A 246 10.64 22.27 28.51
N VAL A 247 11.87 22.43 28.08
CA VAL A 247 13.00 21.50 28.30
C VAL A 247 14.08 22.22 29.14
N PRO A 248 15.12 21.52 29.63
CA PRO A 248 16.18 22.16 30.41
C PRO A 248 16.88 23.32 29.69
N GLU A 249 17.00 23.25 28.36
CA GLU A 249 17.65 24.30 27.55
C GLU A 249 16.73 25.51 27.24
N GLY A 250 15.46 25.49 27.67
CA GLY A 250 14.49 26.55 27.42
C GLY A 250 13.18 26.05 26.80
N ILE A 251 12.41 26.98 26.23
CA ILE A 251 11.15 26.65 25.55
C ILE A 251 11.44 26.35 24.08
N LYS A 252 11.05 25.17 23.61
CA LYS A 252 11.11 24.77 22.21
C LYS A 252 9.71 24.80 21.60
N ASN A 253 9.58 25.43 20.43
CA ASN A 253 8.37 25.33 19.63
C ASN A 253 8.42 24.05 18.77
N ILE A 254 7.38 23.23 18.87
CA ILE A 254 7.29 21.92 18.25
C ILE A 254 6.20 21.96 17.18
N LYS A 255 6.55 21.52 15.98
CA LYS A 255 5.62 21.26 14.87
C LYS A 255 5.49 19.75 14.68
N PRO A 256 4.52 19.09 15.34
CA PRO A 256 4.49 17.64 15.41
C PRO A 256 4.26 16.97 14.04
N TYR A 257 3.49 17.59 13.14
CA TYR A 257 3.25 17.03 11.81
C TYR A 257 4.52 17.05 10.95
N ASP A 258 5.31 18.12 11.00
CA ASP A 258 6.61 18.21 10.33
C ASP A 258 7.59 17.15 10.85
N ILE A 259 7.66 16.97 12.18
CA ILE A 259 8.50 15.94 12.81
C ILE A 259 8.04 14.55 12.39
N ALA A 260 6.73 14.28 12.46
CA ALA A 260 6.16 13.01 12.05
C ALA A 260 6.49 12.70 10.58
N LEU A 261 6.31 13.68 9.69
CA LEU A 261 6.64 13.54 8.28
C LEU A 261 8.13 13.26 8.05
N SER A 262 9.02 13.96 8.77
CA SER A 262 10.48 13.77 8.67
C SER A 262 10.96 12.37 9.05
N ILE A 263 10.16 11.63 9.84
CA ILE A 263 10.43 10.25 10.25
C ILE A 263 9.71 9.26 9.31
N LEU A 264 8.44 9.52 8.99
CA LEU A 264 7.58 8.59 8.26
C LEU A 264 7.95 8.49 6.78
N ILE A 265 8.45 9.56 6.17
CA ILE A 265 8.91 9.51 4.78
C ILE A 265 10.14 8.60 4.60
N PRO A 266 11.25 8.76 5.37
CA PRO A 266 12.36 7.81 5.31
C PRO A 266 11.97 6.38 5.71
N LEU A 267 11.01 6.22 6.63
CA LEU A 267 10.52 4.90 7.03
C LEU A 267 9.72 4.24 5.89
N GLY A 268 8.95 5.01 5.12
CA GLY A 268 8.31 4.53 3.90
C GLY A 268 9.28 4.22 2.77
N GLU A 269 10.34 5.01 2.64
CA GLU A 269 11.45 4.73 1.71
C GLU A 269 12.10 3.39 2.04
N TYR A 270 12.44 3.18 3.31
CA TYR A 270 12.96 1.92 3.81
C TYR A 270 12.02 0.76 3.48
N PHE A 271 10.73 0.88 3.82
CA PHE A 271 9.73 -0.17 3.58
C PHE A 271 9.69 -0.61 2.11
N GLN A 272 9.70 0.33 1.17
CA GLN A 272 9.67 0.00 -0.26
C GLN A 272 10.99 -0.60 -0.75
N VAL A 273 12.15 -0.13 -0.27
CA VAL A 273 13.44 -0.77 -0.58
C VAL A 273 13.45 -2.23 -0.11
N GLN A 274 12.86 -2.53 1.06
CA GLN A 274 12.68 -3.92 1.48
C GLN A 274 11.74 -4.69 0.55
N ASP A 275 10.66 -4.05 0.07
CA ASP A 275 9.71 -4.70 -0.84
C ASP A 275 10.40 -5.12 -2.14
N ASP A 276 11.13 -4.19 -2.77
CA ASP A 276 11.92 -4.42 -3.98
C ASP A 276 13.01 -5.50 -3.78
N PHE A 277 13.64 -5.53 -2.59
CA PHE A 277 14.64 -6.53 -2.26
C PHE A 277 14.01 -7.92 -2.05
N LEU A 278 12.88 -8.00 -1.35
CA LEU A 278 12.17 -9.24 -1.10
C LEU A 278 11.55 -9.80 -2.40
N ASP A 279 11.05 -8.94 -3.30
CA ASP A 279 10.52 -9.32 -4.62
C ASP A 279 11.55 -10.12 -5.44
N PHE A 280 12.82 -9.70 -5.35
CA PHE A 280 13.95 -10.42 -5.94
C PHE A 280 14.34 -11.67 -5.15
N SER A 281 14.46 -11.56 -3.82
CA SER A 281 15.27 -12.49 -3.01
C SER A 281 14.49 -13.62 -2.34
N GLU A 282 13.16 -13.52 -2.27
CA GLU A 282 12.29 -14.50 -1.61
C GLU A 282 11.46 -15.32 -2.61
N THR A 283 10.96 -16.46 -2.14
CA THR A 283 10.08 -17.34 -2.93
C THR A 283 8.65 -16.80 -3.01
N PRO A 284 7.88 -17.09 -4.09
CA PRO A 284 6.48 -16.69 -4.19
C PRO A 284 5.60 -17.10 -3.01
N GLU A 285 5.86 -18.27 -2.41
CA GLU A 285 5.14 -18.79 -1.25
C GLU A 285 5.39 -17.93 0.01
N ALA A 286 6.62 -17.43 0.17
CA ALA A 286 6.99 -16.55 1.28
C ALA A 286 6.38 -15.15 1.12
N LEU A 287 6.35 -14.63 -0.11
CA LEU A 287 5.78 -13.32 -0.46
C LEU A 287 4.25 -13.32 -0.52
N GLY A 288 3.64 -14.46 -0.84
CA GLY A 288 2.21 -14.60 -1.15
C GLY A 288 1.80 -14.02 -2.51
N LYS A 289 2.79 -13.65 -3.33
CA LYS A 289 2.68 -13.20 -4.72
C LYS A 289 3.91 -13.68 -5.48
N VAL A 290 3.80 -13.78 -6.80
CA VAL A 290 4.97 -13.94 -7.66
C VAL A 290 5.71 -12.60 -7.73
N GLY A 291 7.03 -12.59 -7.52
CA GLY A 291 7.85 -11.40 -7.70
C GLY A 291 8.02 -11.09 -9.17
N THR A 292 7.70 -9.87 -9.60
CA THR A 292 7.63 -9.51 -11.02
C THR A 292 8.44 -8.27 -11.39
N ASP A 293 9.14 -7.64 -10.45
CA ASP A 293 9.81 -6.35 -10.69
C ASP A 293 10.78 -6.38 -11.89
N ILE A 294 11.50 -7.49 -12.03
CA ILE A 294 12.46 -7.67 -13.14
C ILE A 294 11.74 -7.82 -14.48
N VAL A 295 10.68 -8.63 -14.54
CA VAL A 295 9.97 -8.93 -15.79
C VAL A 295 9.05 -7.80 -16.22
N ASP A 296 8.52 -7.04 -15.26
CA ASP A 296 7.62 -5.90 -15.47
C ASP A 296 8.40 -4.59 -15.69
N ASN A 297 9.71 -4.66 -15.88
CA ASN A 297 10.56 -3.50 -16.16
C ASN A 297 10.46 -2.44 -15.04
N LYS A 298 10.29 -2.82 -13.78
CA LYS A 298 10.11 -1.85 -12.69
C LYS A 298 11.41 -1.11 -12.39
N CYS A 299 11.31 0.18 -12.08
CA CYS A 299 12.43 1.03 -11.63
C CYS A 299 12.77 0.74 -10.15
N SER A 300 13.07 -0.52 -9.82
CA SER A 300 13.30 -0.97 -8.43
C SER A 300 14.61 -0.44 -7.85
N TRP A 301 14.72 -0.45 -6.52
CA TRP A 301 15.97 -0.15 -5.82
C TRP A 301 17.10 -1.11 -6.26
N CYS A 302 16.77 -2.38 -6.49
CA CYS A 302 17.70 -3.43 -6.86
C CYS A 302 18.41 -3.11 -8.18
N VAL A 303 17.67 -2.84 -9.26
CA VAL A 303 18.29 -2.56 -10.58
C VAL A 303 19.11 -1.27 -10.55
N ASN A 304 18.61 -0.23 -9.88
CA ASN A 304 19.30 1.05 -9.76
C ASN A 304 20.61 0.94 -8.99
N THR A 305 20.62 0.15 -7.93
CA THR A 305 21.82 -0.11 -7.13
C THR A 305 22.84 -0.92 -7.92
N VAL A 306 22.39 -1.99 -8.59
CA VAL A 306 23.27 -2.88 -9.37
C VAL A 306 23.89 -2.14 -10.55
N MET A 307 23.16 -1.27 -11.25
CA MET A 307 23.73 -0.42 -12.31
C MET A 307 24.92 0.43 -11.84
N GLY A 308 24.94 0.86 -10.57
CA GLY A 308 26.06 1.60 -9.98
C GLY A 308 27.24 0.74 -9.54
N LEU A 309 27.07 -0.59 -9.50
CA LEU A 309 28.09 -1.55 -9.06
C LEU A 309 28.70 -2.37 -10.22
N CYS A 310 27.98 -2.47 -11.34
CA CYS A 310 28.38 -3.29 -12.48
C CYS A 310 29.65 -2.77 -13.19
N THR A 311 30.50 -3.71 -13.59
CA THR A 311 31.43 -3.53 -14.72
C THR A 311 30.69 -3.37 -16.05
N PRO A 312 31.32 -2.86 -17.13
CA PRO A 312 30.68 -2.77 -18.44
C PRO A 312 30.12 -4.11 -18.95
N GLU A 313 30.82 -5.22 -18.71
CA GLU A 313 30.40 -6.56 -19.11
C GLU A 313 29.17 -7.03 -18.33
N GLN A 314 29.15 -6.77 -17.02
CA GLN A 314 27.99 -7.04 -16.17
C GLN A 314 26.80 -6.15 -16.53
N ARG A 315 27.03 -4.89 -16.90
CA ARG A 315 25.99 -3.97 -17.34
C ARG A 315 25.29 -4.46 -18.62
N ALA A 316 26.05 -5.01 -19.57
CA ALA A 316 25.50 -5.61 -20.78
C ALA A 316 24.55 -6.79 -20.50
N ILE A 317 24.70 -7.49 -19.36
CA ILE A 317 23.76 -8.53 -18.94
C ILE A 317 22.42 -7.89 -18.55
N LEU A 318 22.40 -6.79 -17.79
CA LEU A 318 21.16 -6.08 -17.48
C LEU A 318 20.46 -5.59 -18.74
N ASP A 319 21.18 -4.89 -19.62
CA ASP A 319 20.58 -4.27 -20.81
C ASP A 319 19.94 -5.30 -21.75
N ARG A 320 20.45 -6.54 -21.79
CA ARG A 320 19.88 -7.62 -22.61
C ARG A 320 18.69 -8.32 -21.96
N ASN A 321 18.68 -8.46 -20.62
CA ASN A 321 17.80 -9.40 -19.93
C ASN A 321 16.71 -8.73 -19.06
N TYR A 322 16.88 -7.48 -18.62
CA TYR A 322 15.88 -6.80 -17.77
C TYR A 322 14.59 -6.47 -18.55
N GLY A 323 13.42 -6.56 -17.91
CA GLY A 323 12.13 -6.25 -18.53
C GLY A 323 11.69 -7.23 -19.62
N ARG A 324 12.26 -8.44 -19.65
CA ARG A 324 11.95 -9.48 -20.65
C ARG A 324 11.01 -10.53 -20.04
N LYS A 325 9.84 -10.71 -20.65
CA LYS A 325 8.82 -11.69 -20.24
C LYS A 325 9.10 -13.14 -20.72
N GLY A 326 10.19 -13.39 -21.47
CA GLY A 326 10.51 -14.71 -22.05
C GLY A 326 12.00 -14.99 -22.17
N ASP A 327 12.34 -16.14 -22.76
CA ASP A 327 13.73 -16.61 -22.92
C ASP A 327 14.38 -16.04 -24.18
N LEU A 328 15.61 -15.52 -24.03
CA LEU A 328 16.50 -15.24 -25.14
C LEU A 328 17.49 -16.41 -25.30
N GLU A 329 17.37 -17.19 -26.38
CA GLU A 329 18.42 -18.11 -26.81
C GLU A 329 19.62 -17.29 -27.33
N ALA A 330 20.84 -17.77 -27.05
CA ALA A 330 22.05 -17.16 -27.58
C ALA A 330 22.12 -17.38 -29.12
N GLY A 331 21.54 -16.47 -29.89
CA GLY A 331 21.72 -16.40 -31.34
C GLY A 331 23.03 -15.71 -31.69
N THR A 332 23.79 -16.29 -32.63
CA THR A 332 24.88 -15.59 -33.31
C THR A 332 24.32 -14.37 -34.04
N GLU A 333 24.75 -13.18 -33.62
CA GLU A 333 24.58 -11.89 -34.33
C GLU A 333 23.13 -11.42 -34.58
N GLY A 334 22.63 -10.59 -33.65
CA GLY A 334 21.90 -9.36 -34.02
C GLY A 334 20.40 -9.44 -34.30
N ALA A 335 19.73 -10.57 -34.11
CA ALA A 335 18.27 -10.65 -34.22
C ALA A 335 17.67 -11.53 -33.11
N ASP A 336 17.62 -10.99 -31.90
CA ASP A 336 16.90 -11.58 -30.78
C ASP A 336 15.40 -11.62 -31.13
N THR A 337 14.90 -12.78 -31.52
CA THR A 337 13.45 -13.01 -31.68
C THR A 337 12.91 -13.53 -30.35
N GLU A 338 12.12 -12.71 -29.65
CA GLU A 338 11.40 -13.15 -28.46
C GLU A 338 10.49 -14.33 -28.81
N LYS A 339 10.88 -15.54 -28.42
CA LYS A 339 9.91 -16.63 -28.31
C LYS A 339 9.10 -16.35 -27.05
N LYS A 340 7.80 -16.14 -27.19
CA LYS A 340 6.87 -16.29 -26.06
C LYS A 340 7.08 -17.69 -25.50
N ALA A 341 7.73 -17.81 -24.35
CA ALA A 341 7.67 -19.05 -23.60
C ALA A 341 6.19 -19.31 -23.30
N HIS A 342 5.65 -20.41 -23.83
CA HIS A 342 4.48 -21.05 -23.25
C HIS A 342 4.93 -21.70 -21.93
N GLY A 343 5.21 -20.87 -20.92
CA GLY A 343 5.09 -21.29 -19.55
C GLY A 343 3.60 -21.51 -19.31
N GLN A 344 3.20 -22.70 -18.87
CA GLN A 344 1.84 -22.93 -18.41
C GLN A 344 1.58 -21.95 -17.26
N ASP A 345 0.56 -21.10 -17.41
CA ASP A 345 -0.14 -20.39 -16.35
C ASP A 345 0.71 -19.95 -15.13
N GLY A 346 1.37 -18.78 -15.22
CA GLY A 346 1.82 -18.04 -14.03
C GLY A 346 3.24 -18.29 -13.51
N GLU A 347 4.13 -18.96 -14.25
CA GLU A 347 5.57 -18.93 -13.93
C GLU A 347 6.18 -17.59 -14.37
N ALA A 348 6.42 -16.66 -13.44
CA ALA A 348 7.53 -15.72 -13.61
C ALA A 348 8.83 -16.51 -13.48
N GLY A 349 9.79 -16.29 -14.38
CA GLY A 349 11.06 -17.01 -14.31
C GLY A 349 11.66 -17.45 -15.65
N GLY A 350 11.66 -16.57 -16.65
CA GLY A 350 12.46 -16.82 -17.85
C GLY A 350 13.97 -16.82 -17.55
N LEU A 351 14.77 -17.42 -18.43
CA LEU A 351 16.24 -17.43 -18.40
C LEU A 351 16.82 -16.01 -18.28
N CYS A 352 16.15 -15.01 -18.85
CA CYS A 352 16.49 -13.60 -18.72
C CYS A 352 16.42 -13.13 -17.26
N GLU A 353 15.27 -13.36 -16.60
CA GLU A 353 15.10 -13.02 -15.19
C GLU A 353 16.13 -13.73 -14.32
N LYS A 354 16.35 -15.04 -14.57
CA LYS A 354 17.35 -15.82 -13.84
C LYS A 354 18.76 -15.22 -13.96
N ARG A 355 19.18 -14.79 -15.16
CA ARG A 355 20.48 -14.13 -15.38
C ARG A 355 20.60 -12.80 -14.63
N VAL A 356 19.51 -12.02 -14.57
CA VAL A 356 19.47 -10.77 -13.77
C VAL A 356 19.62 -11.10 -12.28
N LYS A 357 18.89 -12.10 -11.78
CA LYS A 357 18.98 -12.57 -10.39
C LYS A 357 20.39 -13.05 -10.03
N GLU A 358 21.01 -13.85 -10.90
CA GLU A 358 22.40 -14.31 -10.74
C GLU A 358 23.39 -13.14 -10.72
N LEU A 359 23.19 -12.13 -11.57
CA LEU A 359 24.00 -10.92 -11.56
C LEU A 359 23.85 -10.14 -10.24
N TYR A 360 22.62 -9.99 -9.72
CA TYR A 360 22.37 -9.32 -8.43
C TYR A 360 23.16 -9.99 -7.29
N GLU A 361 23.20 -11.32 -7.27
CA GLU A 361 24.02 -12.07 -6.32
C GLU A 361 25.53 -11.87 -6.56
N ALA A 362 25.98 -11.93 -7.82
CA ALA A 362 27.39 -11.82 -8.19
C ALA A 362 28.00 -10.45 -7.82
N VAL A 363 27.23 -9.37 -7.89
CA VAL A 363 27.70 -8.02 -7.46
C VAL A 363 27.57 -7.79 -5.96
N GLY A 364 27.04 -8.76 -5.21
CA GLY A 364 26.92 -8.69 -3.76
C GLY A 364 25.77 -7.80 -3.26
N LEU A 365 24.66 -7.72 -3.99
CA LEU A 365 23.51 -6.86 -3.64
C LEU A 365 22.98 -7.12 -2.21
N ARG A 366 23.01 -8.38 -1.74
CA ARG A 366 22.62 -8.72 -0.36
C ARG A 366 23.44 -7.99 0.71
N LYS A 367 24.75 -7.85 0.48
CA LYS A 367 25.64 -7.14 1.41
C LYS A 367 25.30 -5.64 1.42
N VAL A 368 25.09 -5.06 0.24
CA VAL A 368 24.72 -3.64 0.09
C VAL A 368 23.38 -3.34 0.77
N TYR A 369 22.39 -4.24 0.60
CA TYR A 369 21.11 -4.13 1.28
C TYR A 369 21.26 -4.22 2.81
N ALA A 370 22.05 -5.16 3.33
CA ALA A 370 22.27 -5.28 4.77
C ALA A 370 22.93 -4.03 5.37
N GLU A 371 23.89 -3.42 4.67
CA GLU A 371 24.52 -2.15 5.08
C GLU A 371 23.52 -0.98 5.04
N TYR A 372 22.70 -0.89 3.98
CA TYR A 372 21.62 0.08 3.85
C TYR A 372 20.61 -0.04 5.00
N GLU A 373 20.14 -1.26 5.27
CA GLU A 373 19.14 -1.54 6.30
C GLU A 373 19.65 -1.17 7.70
N ALA A 374 20.88 -1.56 8.04
CA ALA A 374 21.51 -1.19 9.31
C ALA A 374 21.68 0.33 9.45
N GLY A 375 22.13 1.00 8.39
CA GLY A 375 22.28 2.46 8.35
C GLY A 375 20.94 3.19 8.51
N MET A 376 19.90 2.73 7.81
CA MET A 376 18.57 3.31 7.86
C MET A 376 17.91 3.10 9.22
N TYR A 377 18.03 1.90 9.81
CA TYR A 377 17.56 1.64 11.16
C TYR A 377 18.20 2.59 12.18
N LYS A 378 19.53 2.78 12.12
CA LYS A 378 20.23 3.74 13.00
C LYS A 378 19.72 5.17 12.80
N ARG A 379 19.58 5.62 11.55
CA ARG A 379 19.10 6.97 11.21
C ARG A 379 17.68 7.20 11.73
N LEU A 380 16.76 6.27 11.49
CA LEU A 380 15.38 6.35 11.98
C LEU A 380 15.34 6.43 13.50
N ASN A 381 16.19 5.66 14.19
CA ASN A 381 16.30 5.77 15.64
C ASN A 381 16.72 7.16 16.11
N GLN A 382 17.75 7.74 15.48
CA GLN A 382 18.21 9.09 15.78
C GLN A 382 17.12 10.14 15.54
N LEU A 383 16.39 10.06 14.43
CA LEU A 383 15.29 10.98 14.14
C LEU A 383 14.17 10.89 15.19
N ILE A 384 13.81 9.68 15.60
CA ILE A 384 12.77 9.47 16.60
C ILE A 384 13.20 10.01 17.98
N ASP A 385 14.48 9.86 18.34
CA ASP A 385 14.99 10.36 19.62
C ASP A 385 14.96 11.89 19.72
N THR A 386 14.85 12.62 18.59
CA THR A 386 14.69 14.08 18.58
C THR A 386 13.35 14.57 19.13
N ILE A 387 12.34 13.70 19.24
CA ILE A 387 11.03 14.07 19.80
C ILE A 387 11.19 14.39 21.30
N PRO A 388 10.82 15.60 21.76
CA PRO A 388 11.05 16.03 23.14
C PRO A 388 9.90 15.59 24.06
N GLU A 389 9.86 14.30 24.43
CA GLU A 389 8.82 13.74 25.31
C GLU A 389 8.96 14.09 26.79
N GLU A 390 10.19 14.38 27.24
CA GLU A 390 10.50 14.59 28.66
C GLU A 390 10.16 16.02 29.14
N GLY A 391 9.84 16.91 28.22
CA GLY A 391 9.49 18.29 28.54
C GLY A 391 8.02 18.47 28.91
N ILE A 392 7.73 19.59 29.58
CA ILE A 392 6.37 19.96 29.98
C ILE A 392 5.76 20.81 28.87
N ILE A 393 4.58 20.43 28.37
CA ILE A 393 3.86 21.26 27.39
C ILE A 393 3.35 22.51 28.10
N VAL A 394 3.68 23.68 27.55
CA VAL A 394 3.39 24.99 28.14
C VAL A 394 2.67 25.91 27.16
N ASP A 395 1.91 26.86 27.68
CA ASP A 395 1.28 27.93 26.91
C ASP A 395 2.30 29.04 26.54
N ALA A 396 1.81 30.11 25.91
CA ALA A 396 2.64 31.27 25.54
C ALA A 396 3.25 32.02 26.76
N LYS A 397 2.74 31.78 27.97
CA LYS A 397 3.23 32.37 29.22
C LYS A 397 4.12 31.41 30.02
N GLY A 398 4.41 30.22 29.48
CA GLY A 398 5.20 29.19 30.16
C GLY A 398 4.41 28.40 31.21
N GLN A 399 3.09 28.51 31.25
CA GLN A 399 2.24 27.76 32.18
C GLN A 399 1.91 26.38 31.61
N LYS A 400 1.95 25.35 32.46
CA LYS A 400 1.67 23.97 32.06
C LYS A 400 0.26 23.83 31.47
N VAL A 401 0.15 23.19 30.31
CA VAL A 401 -1.12 22.82 29.69
C VAL A 401 -1.49 21.41 30.16
N GLU A 402 -2.54 21.31 30.98
CA GLU A 402 -3.09 20.03 31.46
C GLU A 402 -3.74 19.24 30.30
N GLY A 403 -3.66 17.90 30.33
CA GLY A 403 -4.32 17.01 29.37
C GLY A 403 -3.69 16.91 27.97
N HIS A 404 -2.78 17.82 27.61
CA HIS A 404 -2.10 17.77 26.31
C HIS A 404 -0.88 16.84 26.37
N ARG A 405 -0.83 15.82 25.51
CA ARG A 405 0.25 14.80 25.54
C ARG A 405 1.30 14.94 24.44
N GLY A 406 1.02 15.72 23.40
CA GLY A 406 1.95 15.95 22.30
C GLY A 406 2.27 14.67 21.51
N LEU A 407 3.28 14.75 20.65
CA LEU A 407 3.72 13.63 19.82
C LEU A 407 4.53 12.62 20.65
N LYS A 408 4.39 11.33 20.35
CA LYS A 408 5.08 10.26 21.08
C LYS A 408 6.06 9.47 20.21
N ARG A 409 7.27 9.24 20.72
CA ARG A 409 8.32 8.36 20.15
C ARG A 409 7.78 6.95 19.93
N GLN A 410 6.96 6.46 20.86
CA GLN A 410 6.36 5.13 20.81
C GLN A 410 5.57 4.88 19.51
N VAL A 411 4.93 5.90 18.93
CA VAL A 411 4.24 5.79 17.64
C VAL A 411 5.21 5.25 16.60
N PHE A 412 6.31 5.96 16.35
CA PHE A 412 7.28 5.62 15.32
C PHE A 412 8.08 4.35 15.64
N ARG A 413 8.40 4.12 16.92
CA ARG A 413 9.04 2.87 17.37
C ARG A 413 8.18 1.65 17.04
N SER A 414 6.86 1.77 17.18
CA SER A 414 5.93 0.67 16.87
C SER A 414 5.90 0.35 15.37
N PHE A 415 5.98 1.36 14.49
CA PHE A 415 6.10 1.16 13.05
C PHE A 415 7.45 0.52 12.69
N LEU A 416 8.55 1.07 13.21
CA LEU A 416 9.89 0.56 12.94
C LEU A 416 10.03 -0.91 13.39
N ALA A 417 9.48 -1.28 14.55
CA ALA A 417 9.51 -2.65 15.05
C ALA A 417 8.72 -3.64 14.18
N LYS A 418 7.70 -3.18 13.45
CA LYS A 418 6.91 -4.02 12.52
C LYS A 418 7.61 -4.25 11.17
N ILE A 419 8.64 -3.45 10.86
CA ILE A 419 9.26 -3.36 9.52
C ILE A 419 10.71 -3.83 9.55
N TYR A 420 11.44 -3.49 10.60
CA TYR A 420 12.85 -3.85 10.73
C TYR A 420 13.03 -5.37 10.71
N GLY A 421 13.83 -5.86 9.76
CA GLY A 421 14.08 -7.29 9.59
C GLY A 421 12.85 -8.10 9.19
N ARG A 422 11.84 -7.47 8.54
CA ARG A 422 10.68 -8.21 8.02
C ARG A 422 11.11 -9.20 6.94
N SER A 423 10.51 -10.39 6.96
CA SER A 423 10.73 -11.44 5.96
C SER A 423 9.59 -11.55 4.93
N LYS A 424 8.60 -10.64 4.98
CA LYS A 424 7.44 -10.62 4.07
C LYS A 424 6.67 -9.31 4.10
#